data_AF-A0A3G9HDN5-F1
#
_entry.id   AF-A0A3G9HDN5-F1
#
_cell.length_a   1.000
_cell.length_b   1.000
_cell.length_c   1.000
_cell.angle_alpha   90.00
_cell.angle_beta   90.00
_cell.angle_gamma   90.00
#
_symmetry.space_group_name_H-M   'P 1'
#
loop_
_entity.id
_entity.type
_entity.pdbx_description
1 polymer ?
#
loop_
_entity_poly.entity_id
_entity_poly.type
_entity_poly.pdbx_seq_one_letter_code
_entity_poly.pdbx_strand_id
1 'polypeptide(L)'
;MALLVVNAIFFTDNPIGSAVQFTVALVILIHDMDEKINGVNIARKTIDYLKQMRLSEPLAIDARFSSEYEELVKAVNSFREKILSVVDLNDLMEDTQRVTKDIDKISSSIDSLMEETDELSREIVGALNTAEEESRRNIEYSKSLQNEIIESRRMIEEAQREISTLNKDVNTQYEKNMDVSNQLHELSETTVQIRDVLGIISDIAEQTNLLALNAAIEAARAGEHGRGFAVVADEVRNLAEKTQKSLSEINITINTIVQSVEDVSGRVRDNAESMHKLVETSEASYEKMNGANEKITHINRLSKEDTENSKIIDEEVIRAKKLVEELNGKLNEDMKIISQSHQLVENLTGKMQTLKERLSAI
;
A
#
# COMPACT_ATOMS: atom_id res chain seq x y z
N MET A 1 -86.30 68.77 15.32
CA MET A 1 -86.17 70.03 16.10
C MET A 1 -87.30 71.02 15.82
N ALA A 2 -87.56 71.45 14.57
CA ALA A 2 -88.62 72.42 14.24
C ALA A 2 -90.04 72.00 14.69
N LEU A 3 -90.36 70.70 14.62
CA LEU A 3 -91.65 70.16 15.08
C LEU A 3 -91.86 70.26 16.60
N LEU A 4 -90.81 70.11 17.42
CA LEU A 4 -90.93 70.18 18.90
C LEU A 4 -91.14 71.61 19.39
N VAL A 5 -90.44 72.57 18.79
CA VAL A 5 -90.59 74.01 19.09
C VAL A 5 -91.96 74.53 18.65
N VAL A 6 -92.45 74.08 17.49
CA VAL A 6 -93.80 74.43 17.01
C VAL A 6 -94.89 73.82 17.91
N ASN A 7 -94.73 72.58 18.38
CA ASN A 7 -95.69 71.93 19.28
C ASN A 7 -95.76 72.61 20.66
N ALA A 8 -94.62 73.09 21.17
CA ALA A 8 -94.53 73.83 22.43
C ALA A 8 -95.19 75.22 22.38
N ILE A 9 -95.17 75.86 21.21
CA ILE A 9 -95.74 77.22 21.01
C ILE A 9 -97.24 77.16 20.68
N PHE A 10 -97.68 76.19 19.85
CA PHE A 10 -99.03 76.21 19.27
C PHE A 10 -100.02 75.19 19.87
N PHE A 11 -99.57 74.14 20.56
CA PHE A 11 -100.44 73.00 20.92
C PHE A 11 -100.39 72.62 22.41
N THR A 12 -99.74 73.42 23.26
CA THR A 12 -99.58 73.11 24.70
C THR A 12 -100.02 74.29 25.57
N ASP A 13 -101.26 74.26 26.09
CA ASP A 13 -101.86 75.31 26.92
C ASP A 13 -101.39 75.29 28.39
N ASN A 14 -100.64 74.25 28.81
CA ASN A 14 -100.11 74.13 30.17
C ASN A 14 -98.69 74.70 30.25
N PRO A 15 -98.45 75.79 31.02
CA PRO A 15 -97.15 76.46 31.09
C PRO A 15 -96.01 75.54 31.54
N ILE A 16 -96.29 74.50 32.33
CA ILE A 16 -95.28 73.51 32.76
C ILE A 16 -94.93 72.56 31.60
N GLY A 17 -95.92 72.16 30.80
CA GLY A 17 -95.71 71.29 29.63
C GLY A 17 -94.91 71.97 28.52
N SER A 18 -95.21 73.24 28.25
CA SER A 18 -94.47 74.07 27.30
C SER A 18 -93.02 74.26 27.79
N ALA A 19 -92.80 74.52 29.07
CA ALA A 19 -91.46 74.66 29.66
C ALA A 19 -90.62 73.37 29.55
N VAL A 20 -91.22 72.19 29.80
CA VAL A 20 -90.54 70.90 29.63
C VAL A 20 -90.20 70.65 28.16
N GLN A 21 -91.12 70.95 27.23
CA GLN A 21 -90.85 70.79 25.79
C GLN A 21 -89.78 71.76 25.29
N PHE A 22 -89.74 73.01 25.77
CA PHE A 22 -88.65 73.93 25.48
C PHE A 22 -87.32 73.46 26.08
N THR A 23 -87.33 72.89 27.28
CA THR A 23 -86.12 72.35 27.93
C THR A 23 -85.61 71.12 27.17
N VAL A 24 -86.48 70.20 26.77
CA VAL A 24 -86.12 69.02 25.97
C VAL A 24 -85.66 69.44 24.57
N ALA A 25 -86.36 70.39 23.92
CA ALA A 25 -85.94 70.93 22.64
C ALA A 25 -84.58 71.62 22.76
N LEU A 26 -84.31 72.36 23.85
CA LEU A 26 -83.02 73.00 24.12
C LEU A 26 -81.93 71.97 24.40
N VAL A 27 -82.20 70.91 25.17
CA VAL A 27 -81.24 69.82 25.42
C VAL A 27 -80.93 69.07 24.14
N ILE A 28 -81.93 68.75 23.31
CA ILE A 28 -81.72 68.12 22.00
C ILE A 28 -80.98 69.07 21.06
N LEU A 29 -81.25 70.38 21.10
CA LEU A 29 -80.57 71.37 20.27
C LEU A 29 -79.11 71.57 20.72
N ILE A 30 -78.85 71.58 22.03
CA ILE A 30 -77.50 71.58 22.59
C ILE A 30 -76.79 70.28 22.22
N HIS A 31 -77.43 69.11 22.35
CA HIS A 31 -76.85 67.82 21.97
C HIS A 31 -76.57 67.73 20.47
N ASP A 32 -77.51 68.14 19.61
CA ASP A 32 -77.36 68.14 18.14
C ASP A 32 -76.33 69.18 17.69
N MET A 33 -76.25 70.34 18.35
CA MET A 33 -75.17 71.31 18.14
C MET A 33 -73.82 70.79 18.63
N ASP A 34 -73.78 70.10 19.77
CA ASP A 34 -72.56 69.51 20.34
C ASP A 34 -72.04 68.38 19.43
N GLU A 35 -72.90 67.48 18.99
CA GLU A 35 -72.58 66.41 18.04
C GLU A 35 -72.12 66.98 16.68
N LYS A 36 -72.77 68.03 16.19
CA LYS A 36 -72.45 68.66 14.90
C LYS A 36 -71.24 69.59 14.94
N ILE A 37 -70.89 70.17 16.10
CA ILE A 37 -69.72 71.04 16.25
C ILE A 37 -68.55 70.24 16.78
N ASN A 38 -68.69 69.57 17.93
CA ASN A 38 -67.62 68.79 18.56
C ASN A 38 -67.38 67.47 17.83
N GLY A 39 -68.40 66.73 17.39
CA GLY A 39 -68.21 65.51 16.60
C GLY A 39 -67.53 65.79 15.24
N VAL A 40 -67.93 66.87 14.55
CA VAL A 40 -67.26 67.31 13.32
C VAL A 40 -65.84 67.81 13.59
N ASN A 41 -65.59 68.46 14.73
CA ASN A 41 -64.25 68.92 15.10
C ASN A 41 -63.32 67.75 15.47
N ILE A 42 -63.82 66.74 16.19
CA ILE A 42 -63.10 65.49 16.48
C ILE A 42 -62.78 64.77 15.16
N ALA A 43 -63.78 64.57 14.29
CA ALA A 43 -63.57 63.95 12.99
C ALA A 43 -62.58 64.74 12.13
N ARG A 44 -62.68 66.08 12.09
CA ARG A 44 -61.74 66.94 11.36
C ARG A 44 -60.33 66.83 11.92
N LYS A 45 -60.15 66.86 13.24
CA LYS A 45 -58.84 66.70 13.89
C LYS A 45 -58.26 65.31 13.68
N THR A 46 -59.06 64.25 13.74
CA THR A 46 -58.62 62.88 13.43
C THR A 46 -58.25 62.74 11.95
N ILE A 47 -59.04 63.31 11.05
CA ILE A 47 -58.72 63.36 9.61
C ILE A 47 -57.45 64.17 9.35
N ASP A 48 -57.28 65.31 10.01
CA ASP A 48 -56.09 66.14 9.86
C ASP A 48 -54.86 65.43 10.43
N TYR A 49 -55.00 64.71 11.55
CA TYR A 49 -53.96 63.86 12.11
C TYR A 49 -53.56 62.73 11.16
N LEU A 50 -54.55 62.03 10.58
CA LEU A 50 -54.31 60.97 9.59
C LEU A 50 -53.78 61.52 8.25
N LYS A 51 -54.18 62.71 7.82
CA LYS A 51 -53.66 63.38 6.61
C LYS A 51 -52.23 63.85 6.77
N GLN A 52 -51.87 64.29 7.98
CA GLN A 52 -50.52 64.72 8.31
C GLN A 52 -49.64 63.56 8.77
N MET A 53 -50.19 62.34 8.87
CA MET A 53 -49.55 61.10 9.30
C MET A 53 -48.56 61.29 10.46
N ARG A 54 -48.95 62.07 11.47
CA ARG A 54 -48.07 62.41 12.61
C ARG A 54 -47.86 61.22 13.54
N LEU A 55 -46.88 60.38 13.22
CA LEU A 55 -46.54 59.20 14.03
C LEU A 55 -45.84 59.54 15.34
N SER A 56 -45.22 60.73 15.46
CA SER A 56 -44.42 61.11 16.62
C SER A 56 -45.22 61.32 17.92
N GLU A 57 -46.48 61.76 17.82
CA GLU A 57 -47.33 62.06 18.99
C GLU A 57 -48.63 61.27 18.93
N PRO A 58 -49.19 60.82 20.08
CA PRO A 58 -50.48 60.15 20.10
C PRO A 58 -51.61 61.13 19.76
N LEU A 59 -52.70 60.61 19.19
CA LEU A 59 -53.92 61.38 18.95
C LEU A 59 -54.58 61.72 20.31
N ALA A 60 -54.26 62.89 20.84
CA ALA A 60 -54.82 63.41 22.09
C ALA A 60 -56.05 64.28 21.81
N ILE A 61 -57.19 63.63 21.59
CA ILE A 61 -58.50 64.30 21.48
C ILE A 61 -59.37 63.86 22.66
N ASP A 62 -59.99 64.84 23.32
CA ASP A 62 -60.96 64.60 24.38
C ASP A 62 -62.28 64.07 23.78
N ALA A 63 -62.46 62.74 23.82
CA ALA A 63 -63.62 62.04 23.29
C ALA A 63 -64.60 61.56 24.39
N ARG A 64 -64.52 62.10 25.61
CA ARG A 64 -65.25 61.62 26.80
C ARG A 64 -66.78 61.62 26.69
N PHE A 65 -67.34 62.24 25.66
CA PHE A 65 -68.78 62.42 25.46
C PHE A 65 -69.38 61.51 24.37
N SER A 66 -68.59 60.66 23.70
CA SER A 66 -69.09 59.62 22.78
C SER A 66 -68.16 58.41 22.73
N SER A 67 -68.75 57.23 22.94
CA SER A 67 -68.06 55.93 22.92
C SER A 67 -67.43 55.60 21.58
N GLU A 68 -68.09 55.96 20.47
CA GLU A 68 -67.66 55.69 19.11
C GLU A 68 -66.38 56.45 18.76
N TYR A 69 -66.26 57.71 19.22
CA TYR A 69 -65.06 58.51 19.02
C TYR A 69 -63.91 58.06 19.94
N GLU A 70 -64.20 57.55 21.14
CA GLU A 70 -63.20 56.95 22.02
C GLU A 70 -62.58 55.68 21.41
N GLU A 71 -63.41 54.78 20.86
CA GLU A 71 -62.94 53.60 20.12
C GLU A 71 -62.13 53.97 18.88
N LEU A 72 -62.55 54.99 18.13
CA LEU A 72 -61.80 55.49 16.98
C LEU A 72 -60.41 56.01 17.38
N VAL A 73 -60.30 56.80 18.45
CA VAL A 73 -59.02 57.31 18.94
C VAL A 73 -58.12 56.16 19.43
N LYS A 74 -58.69 55.15 20.12
CA LYS A 74 -57.95 53.94 20.52
C LYS A 74 -57.46 53.13 19.31
N ALA A 75 -58.30 52.93 18.30
CA ALA A 75 -57.95 52.21 17.09
C ALA A 75 -56.85 52.94 16.28
N VAL A 76 -56.93 54.27 16.17
CA VAL A 76 -55.90 55.10 15.52
C VAL A 76 -54.59 55.07 16.31
N ASN A 77 -54.63 55.17 17.63
CA ASN A 77 -53.43 55.07 18.48
C ASN A 77 -52.83 53.67 18.45
N SER A 78 -53.64 52.60 18.45
CA SER A 78 -53.15 51.22 18.29
C SER A 78 -52.57 50.99 16.90
N PHE A 79 -53.16 51.56 15.85
CA PHE A 79 -52.60 51.54 14.50
C PHE A 79 -51.26 52.28 14.45
N ARG A 80 -51.17 53.47 15.05
CA ARG A 80 -49.92 54.23 15.22
C ARG A 80 -48.86 53.39 15.93
N GLU A 81 -49.18 52.75 17.05
CA GLU A 81 -48.24 51.89 17.78
C GLU A 81 -47.77 50.71 16.93
N LYS A 82 -48.66 50.07 16.17
CA LYS A 82 -48.29 49.02 15.22
C LYS A 82 -47.39 49.55 14.10
N ILE A 83 -47.68 50.73 13.54
CA ILE A 83 -46.80 51.37 12.54
C ILE A 83 -45.45 51.74 13.15
N LEU A 84 -45.41 52.24 14.39
CA LEU A 84 -44.15 52.53 15.09
C LEU A 84 -43.33 51.27 15.34
N SER A 85 -43.98 50.13 15.67
CA SER A 85 -43.28 48.84 15.76
C SER A 85 -42.75 48.34 14.41
N VAL A 86 -43.40 48.72 13.30
CA VAL A 86 -42.91 48.51 11.93
C VAL A 86 -41.85 49.53 11.54
N VAL A 87 -41.74 50.67 12.24
CA VAL A 87 -40.67 51.67 12.07
C VAL A 87 -39.43 51.30 12.89
N ASP A 88 -39.57 50.46 13.93
CA ASP A 88 -38.46 49.85 14.68
C ASP A 88 -37.71 48.76 13.87
N LEU A 89 -37.61 48.97 12.56
CA LEU A 89 -36.77 48.22 11.63
C LEU A 89 -35.29 48.43 11.87
N ASN A 90 -34.89 49.30 12.80
CA ASN A 90 -33.47 49.58 13.05
C ASN A 90 -32.75 48.33 13.55
N ASP A 91 -33.34 47.60 14.50
CA ASP A 91 -32.77 46.35 15.02
C ASP A 91 -32.69 45.28 13.93
N LEU A 92 -33.74 45.16 13.09
CA LEU A 92 -33.74 44.22 11.97
C LEU A 92 -32.74 44.60 10.87
N MET A 93 -32.56 45.90 10.62
CA MET A 93 -31.54 46.41 9.68
C MET A 93 -30.13 46.19 10.22
N GLU A 94 -29.91 46.38 11.51
CA GLU A 94 -28.63 46.08 12.16
C GLU A 94 -28.34 44.57 12.09
N ASP A 95 -29.32 43.73 12.39
CA ASP A 95 -29.20 42.28 12.30
C ASP A 95 -28.93 41.81 10.86
N THR A 96 -29.61 42.36 9.87
CA THR A 96 -29.36 42.00 8.46
C THR A 96 -28.02 42.52 7.95
N GLN A 97 -27.55 43.70 8.38
CA GLN A 97 -26.19 44.16 8.11
C GLN A 97 -25.14 43.25 8.75
N ARG A 98 -25.39 42.77 9.97
CA ARG A 98 -24.54 41.77 10.63
C ARG A 98 -24.51 40.47 9.84
N VAL A 99 -25.67 39.97 9.39
CA VAL A 99 -25.78 38.76 8.55
C VAL A 99 -25.04 38.96 7.22
N THR A 100 -25.16 40.11 6.55
CA THR A 100 -24.39 40.42 5.33
C THR A 100 -22.88 40.34 5.59
N LYS A 101 -22.40 41.00 6.66
CA LYS A 101 -20.98 40.97 7.03
C LYS A 101 -20.50 39.57 7.36
N ASP A 102 -21.33 38.75 7.99
CA ASP A 102 -20.98 37.36 8.27
C ASP A 102 -21.01 36.50 7.00
N ILE A 103 -21.95 36.70 6.08
CA ILE A 103 -21.93 36.08 4.75
C ILE A 103 -20.67 36.47 3.97
N ASP A 104 -20.26 37.74 3.99
CA ASP A 104 -19.03 38.19 3.30
C ASP A 104 -17.79 37.47 3.87
N LYS A 105 -17.70 37.35 5.20
CA LYS A 105 -16.63 36.57 5.84
C LYS A 105 -16.68 35.11 5.42
N ILE A 106 -17.85 34.48 5.45
CA ILE A 106 -17.98 33.07 5.07
C ILE A 106 -17.65 32.90 3.58
N SER A 107 -18.09 33.79 2.69
CA SER A 107 -17.75 33.78 1.27
C SER A 107 -16.24 33.84 1.06
N SER A 108 -15.56 34.82 1.68
CA SER A 108 -14.09 34.92 1.58
C SER A 108 -13.37 33.70 2.16
N SER A 109 -13.94 33.07 3.19
CA SER A 109 -13.41 31.83 3.77
C SER A 109 -13.59 30.63 2.85
N ILE A 110 -14.75 30.52 2.17
CA ILE A 110 -15.00 29.48 1.17
C ILE A 110 -14.11 29.68 -0.05
N ASP A 111 -13.92 30.91 -0.53
CA ASP A 111 -13.00 31.19 -1.65
C ASP A 111 -11.57 30.73 -1.33
N SER A 112 -11.07 31.05 -0.13
CA SER A 112 -9.76 30.57 0.34
C SER A 112 -9.72 29.04 0.44
N LEU A 113 -10.78 28.44 0.99
CA LEU A 113 -10.89 26.98 1.11
C LEU A 113 -10.95 26.30 -0.27
N MET A 114 -11.56 26.93 -1.27
CA MET A 114 -11.60 26.46 -2.66
C MET A 114 -10.21 26.45 -3.29
N GLU A 115 -9.45 27.52 -3.12
CA GLU A 115 -8.08 27.61 -3.62
C GLU A 115 -7.20 26.52 -2.97
N GLU A 116 -7.25 26.40 -1.63
CA GLU A 116 -6.52 25.37 -0.88
C GLU A 116 -6.94 23.95 -1.28
N THR A 117 -8.25 23.68 -1.43
CA THR A 117 -8.76 22.36 -1.80
C THR A 117 -8.40 21.98 -3.24
N ASP A 118 -8.38 22.93 -4.15
CA ASP A 118 -8.01 22.71 -5.55
C ASP A 118 -6.50 22.45 -5.68
N GLU A 119 -5.66 23.17 -4.94
CA GLU A 119 -4.23 22.89 -4.84
C GLU A 119 -3.98 21.49 -4.25
N LEU A 120 -4.60 21.18 -3.11
CA LEU A 120 -4.47 19.88 -2.45
C LEU A 120 -5.00 18.74 -3.34
N SER A 121 -6.09 18.96 -4.06
CA SER A 121 -6.65 17.98 -5.01
C SER A 121 -5.66 17.66 -6.13
N ARG A 122 -4.99 18.67 -6.70
CA ARG A 122 -3.95 18.45 -7.70
C ARG A 122 -2.78 17.64 -7.15
N GLU A 123 -2.33 17.95 -5.94
CA GLU A 123 -1.24 17.23 -5.29
C GLU A 123 -1.61 15.76 -5.03
N ILE A 124 -2.79 15.52 -4.46
CA ILE A 124 -3.30 14.17 -4.19
C ILE A 124 -3.43 13.38 -5.49
N VAL A 125 -4.06 13.95 -6.54
CA VAL A 125 -4.20 13.26 -7.84
C VAL A 125 -2.83 12.96 -8.46
N GLY A 126 -1.86 13.87 -8.33
CA GLY A 126 -0.48 13.64 -8.74
C GLY A 126 0.15 12.44 -8.02
N ALA A 127 0.07 12.41 -6.68
CA ALA A 127 0.58 11.31 -5.87
C ALA A 127 -0.11 9.97 -6.18
N LEU A 128 -1.42 9.99 -6.42
CA LEU A 128 -2.20 8.80 -6.79
C LEU A 128 -1.80 8.25 -8.16
N ASN A 129 -1.52 9.11 -9.14
CA ASN A 129 -1.01 8.67 -10.45
C ASN A 129 0.38 8.05 -10.34
N THR A 130 1.26 8.60 -9.49
CA THR A 130 2.56 8.00 -9.21
C THR A 130 2.41 6.63 -8.54
N ALA A 131 1.52 6.51 -7.56
CA ALA A 131 1.23 5.24 -6.89
C ALA A 131 0.70 4.17 -7.87
N GLU A 132 -0.18 4.55 -8.79
CA GLU A 132 -0.70 3.67 -9.86
C GLU A 132 0.42 3.20 -10.80
N GLU A 133 1.34 4.09 -11.17
CA GLU A 133 2.49 3.73 -12.01
C GLU A 133 3.46 2.79 -11.31
N GLU A 134 3.79 3.06 -10.04
CA GLU A 134 4.62 2.19 -9.20
C GLU A 134 3.98 0.80 -9.04
N SER A 135 2.66 0.76 -8.78
CA SER A 135 1.91 -0.49 -8.67
C SER A 135 1.99 -1.32 -9.95
N ARG A 136 1.75 -0.70 -11.12
CA ARG A 136 1.88 -1.36 -12.42
C ARG A 136 3.28 -1.91 -12.66
N ARG A 137 4.31 -1.11 -12.36
CA ARG A 137 5.71 -1.55 -12.46
C ARG A 137 6.00 -2.74 -11.55
N ASN A 138 5.47 -2.74 -10.33
CA ASN A 138 5.68 -3.83 -9.39
C ASN A 138 5.00 -5.14 -9.83
N ILE A 139 3.81 -5.06 -10.45
CA ILE A 139 3.14 -6.23 -11.05
C ILE A 139 3.98 -6.81 -12.21
N GLU A 140 4.51 -5.95 -13.07
CA GLU A 140 5.37 -6.37 -14.19
C GLU A 140 6.67 -7.00 -13.69
N TYR A 141 7.32 -6.35 -12.72
CA TYR A 141 8.52 -6.88 -12.07
C TYR A 141 8.26 -8.24 -11.41
N SER A 142 7.15 -8.37 -10.68
CA SER A 142 6.74 -9.65 -10.07
C SER A 142 6.54 -10.75 -11.11
N LYS A 143 5.96 -10.45 -12.28
CA LYS A 143 5.84 -11.42 -13.38
C LYS A 143 7.21 -11.85 -13.93
N SER A 144 8.14 -10.92 -14.10
CA SER A 144 9.51 -11.25 -14.53
C SER A 144 10.20 -12.15 -13.50
N LEU A 145 10.09 -11.77 -12.22
CA LEU A 145 10.64 -12.54 -11.10
C LEU A 145 10.06 -13.96 -11.03
N GLN A 146 8.77 -14.16 -11.32
CA GLN A 146 8.16 -15.48 -11.40
C GLN A 146 8.80 -16.36 -12.49
N ASN A 147 9.16 -15.80 -13.64
CA ASN A 147 9.86 -16.54 -14.69
C ASN A 147 11.28 -16.92 -14.24
N GLU A 148 12.02 -15.99 -13.63
CA GLU A 148 13.36 -16.25 -13.09
C GLU A 148 13.35 -17.32 -11.99
N ILE A 149 12.31 -17.35 -11.16
CA ILE A 149 12.09 -18.38 -10.14
C ILE A 149 11.91 -19.76 -10.78
N ILE A 150 11.11 -19.86 -11.86
CA ILE A 150 10.89 -21.12 -12.57
C ILE A 150 12.20 -21.62 -13.18
N GLU A 151 12.95 -20.73 -13.82
CA GLU A 151 14.25 -21.06 -14.41
C GLU A 151 15.26 -21.50 -13.34
N SER A 152 15.35 -20.76 -12.24
CA SER A 152 16.24 -21.08 -11.12
C SER A 152 15.91 -22.43 -10.49
N ARG A 153 14.63 -22.76 -10.33
CA ARG A 153 14.21 -24.10 -9.87
C ARG A 153 14.65 -25.19 -10.83
N ARG A 154 14.43 -24.99 -12.14
CA ARG A 154 14.85 -25.94 -13.17
C ARG A 154 16.36 -26.21 -13.11
N MET A 155 17.15 -25.15 -12.98
CA MET A 155 18.62 -25.26 -12.88
C MET A 155 19.06 -26.02 -11.62
N ILE A 156 18.41 -25.78 -10.48
CA ILE A 156 18.72 -26.51 -9.24
C ILE A 156 18.35 -28.00 -9.38
N GLU A 157 17.18 -28.32 -9.91
CA GLU A 157 16.77 -29.71 -10.12
C GLU A 157 17.71 -30.44 -11.09
N GLU A 158 18.17 -29.76 -12.14
CA GLU A 158 19.16 -30.28 -13.08
C GLU A 158 20.49 -30.55 -12.39
N ALA A 159 21.00 -29.59 -11.62
CA ALA A 159 22.26 -29.75 -10.89
C ALA A 159 22.17 -30.84 -9.80
N GLN A 160 21.02 -31.01 -9.15
CA GLN A 160 20.78 -32.11 -8.21
C GLN A 160 20.80 -33.48 -8.91
N ARG A 161 20.24 -33.58 -10.12
CA ARG A 161 20.31 -34.81 -10.93
C ARG A 161 21.74 -35.11 -11.37
N GLU A 162 22.50 -34.10 -11.76
CA GLU A 162 23.92 -34.24 -12.10
C GLU A 162 24.75 -34.73 -10.91
N ILE A 163 24.57 -34.15 -9.72
CA ILE A 163 25.24 -34.61 -8.49
C ILE A 163 24.87 -36.05 -8.15
N SER A 164 23.60 -36.43 -8.28
CA SER A 164 23.16 -37.80 -8.03
C SER A 164 23.84 -38.78 -8.99
N THR A 165 23.97 -38.40 -10.27
CA THR A 165 24.68 -39.19 -11.28
C THR A 165 26.17 -39.27 -10.97
N LEU A 166 26.79 -38.15 -10.59
CA LEU A 166 28.19 -38.09 -10.18
C LEU A 166 28.47 -39.03 -9.01
N ASN A 167 27.64 -39.02 -7.97
CA ASN A 167 27.79 -39.93 -6.82
C ASN A 167 27.71 -41.41 -7.24
N LYS A 168 26.83 -41.75 -8.18
CA LYS A 168 26.73 -43.11 -8.72
C LYS A 168 27.99 -43.51 -9.50
N ASP A 169 28.52 -42.59 -10.30
CA ASP A 169 29.73 -42.83 -11.08
C ASP A 169 30.96 -42.96 -10.17
N VAL A 170 31.05 -42.15 -9.11
CA VAL A 170 32.11 -42.26 -8.09
C VAL A 170 32.06 -43.60 -7.37
N ASN A 171 30.87 -44.05 -6.95
CA ASN A 171 30.73 -45.38 -6.34
C ASN A 171 31.16 -46.51 -7.28
N THR A 172 30.77 -46.43 -8.57
CA THR A 172 31.19 -47.41 -9.58
C THR A 172 32.70 -47.40 -9.78
N GLN A 173 33.33 -46.23 -9.74
CA GLN A 173 34.78 -46.11 -9.84
C GLN A 173 35.49 -46.63 -8.59
N TYR A 174 34.91 -46.44 -7.42
CA TYR A 174 35.44 -46.97 -6.17
C TYR A 174 35.52 -48.50 -6.21
N GLU A 175 34.45 -49.18 -6.68
CA GLU A 175 34.42 -50.64 -6.87
C GLU A 175 35.54 -51.10 -7.82
N LYS A 176 35.69 -50.45 -8.98
CA LYS A 176 36.76 -50.76 -9.94
C LYS A 176 38.15 -50.56 -9.36
N ASN A 177 38.34 -49.51 -8.56
CA ASN A 177 39.63 -49.21 -7.95
C ASN A 177 40.00 -50.28 -6.89
N MET A 178 38.99 -50.81 -6.20
CA MET A 178 39.15 -51.93 -5.26
C MET A 178 39.52 -53.23 -5.98
N ASP A 179 38.90 -53.52 -7.13
CA ASP A 179 39.27 -54.66 -7.98
C ASP A 179 40.72 -54.57 -8.46
N VAL A 180 41.15 -53.40 -8.94
CA VAL A 180 42.55 -53.17 -9.35
C VAL A 180 43.51 -53.35 -8.17
N SER A 181 43.14 -52.86 -6.97
CA SER A 181 43.94 -53.08 -5.77
C SER A 181 44.12 -54.56 -5.44
N ASN A 182 43.08 -55.38 -5.60
CA ASN A 182 43.15 -56.83 -5.38
C ASN A 182 44.05 -57.49 -6.43
N GLN A 183 43.93 -57.11 -7.71
CA GLN A 183 44.78 -57.63 -8.78
C GLN A 183 46.27 -57.29 -8.57
N LEU A 184 46.57 -56.09 -8.09
CA LEU A 184 47.95 -55.69 -7.75
C LEU A 184 48.50 -56.48 -6.56
N HIS A 185 47.65 -56.80 -5.58
CA HIS A 185 48.02 -57.65 -4.46
C HIS A 185 48.39 -59.07 -4.93
N GLU A 186 47.54 -59.70 -5.75
CA GLU A 186 47.81 -61.02 -6.34
C GLU A 186 49.09 -61.01 -7.21
N LEU A 187 49.31 -59.95 -7.99
CA LEU A 187 50.51 -59.81 -8.80
C LEU A 187 51.77 -59.66 -7.93
N SER A 188 51.68 -58.95 -6.81
CA SER A 188 52.77 -58.83 -5.83
C SER A 188 53.13 -60.20 -5.23
N GLU A 189 52.13 -60.97 -4.79
CA GLU A 189 52.33 -62.33 -4.28
C GLU A 189 52.97 -63.26 -5.34
N THR A 190 52.46 -63.22 -6.57
CA THR A 190 53.01 -63.99 -7.69
C THR A 190 54.48 -63.63 -7.94
N THR A 191 54.82 -62.34 -7.84
CA THR A 191 56.20 -61.86 -8.04
C THR A 191 57.14 -62.31 -6.93
N VAL A 192 56.65 -62.43 -5.69
CA VAL A 192 57.40 -63.04 -4.58
C VAL A 192 57.65 -64.53 -4.84
N GLN A 193 56.63 -65.28 -5.25
CA GLN A 193 56.76 -66.69 -5.58
C GLN A 193 57.77 -66.94 -6.73
N ILE A 194 57.76 -66.11 -7.76
CA ILE A 194 58.76 -66.19 -8.85
C ILE A 194 60.17 -65.99 -8.31
N ARG A 195 60.37 -65.03 -7.38
CA ARG A 195 61.67 -64.77 -6.77
C ARG A 195 62.18 -65.98 -5.99
N ASP A 196 61.31 -66.66 -5.26
CA ASP A 196 61.65 -67.88 -4.52
C ASP A 196 62.10 -68.99 -5.47
N VAL A 197 61.39 -69.18 -6.59
CA VAL A 197 61.77 -70.16 -7.64
C VAL A 197 63.11 -69.80 -8.26
N LEU A 198 63.36 -68.51 -8.57
CA LEU A 198 64.65 -68.05 -9.11
C LEU A 198 65.80 -68.28 -8.13
N GLY A 199 65.55 -68.14 -6.83
CA GLY A 199 66.50 -68.49 -5.77
C GLY A 199 66.92 -69.97 -5.85
N ILE A 200 65.93 -70.87 -5.93
CA ILE A 200 66.19 -72.31 -6.08
C ILE A 200 67.00 -72.62 -7.35
N ILE A 201 66.67 -71.99 -8.49
CA ILE A 201 67.42 -72.21 -9.74
C ILE A 201 68.85 -71.65 -9.63
N SER A 202 69.04 -70.54 -8.93
CA SER A 202 70.37 -69.98 -8.64
C SER A 202 71.23 -70.96 -7.85
N ASP A 203 70.65 -71.55 -6.79
CA ASP A 203 71.32 -72.57 -5.98
C ASP A 203 71.68 -73.81 -6.81
N ILE A 204 70.78 -74.26 -7.70
CA ILE A 204 71.05 -75.38 -8.62
C ILE A 204 72.18 -75.03 -9.60
N ALA A 205 72.18 -73.82 -10.18
CA ALA A 205 73.22 -73.39 -11.11
C ALA A 205 74.59 -73.30 -10.41
N GLU A 206 74.64 -72.81 -9.17
CA GLU A 206 75.86 -72.78 -8.36
C GLU A 206 76.36 -74.19 -8.02
N GLN A 207 75.48 -75.09 -7.59
CA GLN A 207 75.83 -76.49 -7.35
C GLN A 207 76.34 -77.17 -8.62
N THR A 208 75.71 -76.91 -9.76
CA THR A 208 76.11 -77.46 -11.07
C THR A 208 77.49 -76.94 -11.48
N ASN A 209 77.77 -75.65 -11.24
CA ASN A 209 79.07 -75.04 -11.49
C ASN A 209 80.17 -75.69 -10.64
N LEU A 210 79.91 -75.91 -9.34
CA LEU A 210 80.83 -76.60 -8.43
C LEU A 210 81.05 -78.08 -8.81
N LEU A 211 79.99 -78.79 -9.20
CA LEU A 211 80.07 -80.17 -9.70
C LEU A 211 80.92 -80.26 -10.98
N ALA A 212 80.70 -79.35 -11.93
CA ALA A 212 81.45 -79.27 -13.17
C ALA A 212 82.93 -78.96 -12.92
N LEU A 213 83.23 -78.04 -11.98
CA LEU A 213 84.60 -77.74 -11.58
C LEU A 213 85.30 -78.98 -11.00
N ASN A 214 84.64 -79.71 -10.09
CA ASN A 214 85.18 -80.94 -9.53
C ASN A 214 85.42 -82.01 -10.61
N ALA A 215 84.51 -82.12 -11.59
CA ALA A 215 84.66 -83.03 -12.72
C ALA A 215 85.83 -82.64 -13.65
N ALA A 216 86.03 -81.35 -13.91
CA ALA A 216 87.16 -80.85 -14.70
C ALA A 216 88.50 -81.14 -14.01
N ILE A 217 88.57 -80.97 -12.69
CA ILE A 217 89.75 -81.31 -11.88
C ILE A 217 90.07 -82.81 -12.00
N GLU A 218 89.08 -83.68 -11.84
CA GLU A 218 89.30 -85.12 -11.90
C GLU A 218 89.62 -85.61 -13.32
N ALA A 219 89.03 -84.98 -14.35
CA ALA A 219 89.37 -85.23 -15.75
C ALA A 219 90.82 -84.82 -16.07
N ALA A 220 91.30 -83.70 -15.55
CA ALA A 220 92.70 -83.29 -15.65
C ALA A 220 93.64 -84.28 -14.93
N ARG A 221 93.20 -84.82 -13.78
CA ARG A 221 93.94 -85.82 -13.01
C ARG A 221 94.09 -87.16 -13.73
N ALA A 222 93.11 -87.55 -14.55
CA ALA A 222 93.15 -88.75 -15.38
C ALA A 222 94.04 -88.63 -16.64
N GLY A 223 94.62 -87.45 -16.91
CA GLY A 223 95.54 -87.22 -18.03
C GLY A 223 94.90 -87.41 -19.41
N GLU A 224 95.57 -88.13 -20.31
CA GLU A 224 95.10 -88.34 -21.70
C GLU A 224 93.75 -89.11 -21.76
N HIS A 225 93.47 -89.98 -20.79
CA HIS A 225 92.19 -90.72 -20.73
C HIS A 225 91.00 -89.84 -20.34
N GLY A 226 91.25 -88.68 -19.71
CA GLY A 226 90.22 -87.75 -19.23
C GLY A 226 89.85 -86.63 -20.22
N ARG A 227 90.53 -86.50 -21.36
CA ARG A 227 90.34 -85.34 -22.29
C ARG A 227 88.89 -85.14 -22.75
N GLY A 228 88.17 -86.23 -23.07
CA GLY A 228 86.77 -86.14 -23.48
C GLY A 228 85.85 -85.64 -22.34
N PHE A 229 86.11 -86.10 -21.11
CA PHE A 229 85.37 -85.66 -19.93
C PHE A 229 85.68 -84.21 -19.53
N ALA A 230 86.94 -83.77 -19.71
CA ALA A 230 87.33 -82.39 -19.43
C ALA A 230 86.54 -81.39 -20.29
N VAL A 231 86.38 -81.67 -21.60
CA VAL A 231 85.61 -80.82 -22.51
C VAL A 231 84.13 -80.74 -22.11
N VAL A 232 83.53 -81.87 -21.71
CA VAL A 232 82.14 -81.88 -21.23
C VAL A 232 82.00 -81.10 -19.92
N ALA A 233 82.94 -81.28 -18.98
CA ALA A 233 82.93 -80.57 -17.71
C ALA A 233 83.05 -79.04 -17.91
N ASP A 234 83.93 -78.58 -18.80
CA ASP A 234 84.05 -77.16 -19.15
C ASP A 234 82.78 -76.61 -19.82
N GLU A 235 82.13 -77.38 -20.69
CA GLU A 235 80.87 -76.95 -21.33
C GLU A 235 79.72 -76.86 -20.31
N VAL A 236 79.62 -77.82 -19.36
CA VAL A 236 78.64 -77.77 -18.25
C VAL A 236 78.93 -76.58 -17.34
N ARG A 237 80.20 -76.28 -17.05
CA ARG A 237 80.62 -75.11 -16.25
C ARG A 237 80.19 -73.81 -16.92
N ASN A 238 80.48 -73.67 -18.22
CA ASN A 238 80.09 -72.50 -19.02
C ASN A 238 78.56 -72.35 -19.09
N LEU A 239 77.81 -73.46 -19.19
CA LEU A 239 76.35 -73.43 -19.17
C LEU A 239 75.81 -72.94 -17.82
N ALA A 240 76.38 -73.42 -16.71
CA ALA A 240 76.02 -72.99 -15.36
C ALA A 240 76.33 -71.49 -15.13
N GLU A 241 77.50 -71.00 -15.56
CA GLU A 241 77.86 -69.57 -15.50
C GLU A 241 76.90 -68.71 -16.34
N LYS A 242 76.51 -69.16 -17.55
CA LYS A 242 75.49 -68.48 -18.37
C LYS A 242 74.13 -68.47 -17.68
N THR A 243 73.71 -69.58 -17.07
CA THR A 243 72.45 -69.64 -16.30
C THR A 243 72.45 -68.64 -15.16
N GLN A 244 73.52 -68.56 -14.36
CA GLN A 244 73.65 -67.57 -13.28
C GLN A 244 73.54 -66.13 -13.80
N LYS A 245 74.20 -65.82 -14.92
CA LYS A 245 74.09 -64.50 -15.54
C LYS A 245 72.65 -64.16 -15.95
N SER A 246 71.96 -65.09 -16.62
CA SER A 246 70.56 -64.90 -16.99
C SER A 246 69.64 -64.75 -15.78
N LEU A 247 69.86 -65.50 -14.70
CA LEU A 247 69.10 -65.34 -13.45
C LEU A 247 69.30 -63.94 -12.83
N SER A 248 70.50 -63.38 -12.89
CA SER A 248 70.75 -61.99 -12.45
C SER A 248 69.94 -60.99 -13.27
N GLU A 249 69.88 -61.15 -14.59
CA GLU A 249 69.09 -60.28 -15.48
C GLU A 249 67.58 -60.41 -15.21
N ILE A 250 67.09 -61.63 -14.96
CA ILE A 250 65.70 -61.88 -14.58
C ILE A 250 65.39 -61.24 -13.21
N ASN A 251 66.27 -61.36 -12.23
CA ASN A 251 66.09 -60.73 -10.91
C ASN A 251 65.97 -59.20 -11.00
N ILE A 252 66.78 -58.55 -11.84
CA ILE A 252 66.65 -57.10 -12.10
C ILE A 252 65.27 -56.77 -12.68
N THR A 253 64.79 -57.58 -13.62
CA THR A 253 63.47 -57.42 -14.24
C THR A 253 62.36 -57.59 -13.19
N ILE A 254 62.46 -58.61 -12.34
CA ILE A 254 61.49 -58.86 -11.25
C ILE A 254 61.47 -57.71 -10.26
N ASN A 255 62.61 -57.18 -9.83
CA ASN A 255 62.67 -56.01 -8.95
C ASN A 255 62.01 -54.78 -9.59
N THR A 256 62.15 -54.62 -10.91
CA THR A 256 61.49 -53.54 -11.66
C THR A 256 59.96 -53.70 -11.67
N ILE A 257 59.47 -54.94 -11.80
CA ILE A 257 58.03 -55.26 -11.70
C ILE A 257 57.51 -54.94 -10.29
N VAL A 258 58.22 -55.36 -9.24
CA VAL A 258 57.84 -55.07 -7.83
C VAL A 258 57.70 -53.56 -7.61
N GLN A 259 58.70 -52.78 -8.01
CA GLN A 259 58.66 -51.33 -7.89
C GLN A 259 57.46 -50.74 -8.65
N SER A 260 57.20 -51.22 -9.86
CA SER A 260 56.06 -50.77 -10.66
C SER A 260 54.72 -51.09 -10.00
N VAL A 261 54.59 -52.27 -9.37
CA VAL A 261 53.37 -52.66 -8.63
C VAL A 261 53.18 -51.76 -7.41
N GLU A 262 54.24 -51.46 -6.67
CA GLU A 262 54.20 -50.58 -5.50
C GLU A 262 53.80 -49.15 -5.89
N ASP A 263 54.38 -48.62 -6.96
CA ASP A 263 54.06 -47.29 -7.51
C ASP A 263 52.58 -47.22 -7.96
N VAL A 264 52.08 -48.22 -8.69
CA VAL A 264 50.68 -48.26 -9.13
C VAL A 264 49.74 -48.42 -7.93
N SER A 265 50.10 -49.22 -6.93
CA SER A 265 49.33 -49.37 -5.69
C SER A 265 49.22 -48.06 -4.91
N GLY A 266 50.30 -47.27 -4.87
CA GLY A 266 50.27 -45.90 -4.33
C GLY A 266 49.27 -45.02 -5.06
N ARG A 267 49.30 -45.00 -6.39
CA ARG A 267 48.36 -44.21 -7.21
C ARG A 267 46.90 -44.64 -7.04
N VAL A 268 46.64 -45.94 -6.87
CA VAL A 268 45.29 -46.48 -6.59
C VAL A 268 44.77 -45.96 -5.25
N ARG A 269 45.63 -45.89 -4.22
CA ARG A 269 45.30 -45.34 -2.90
C ARG A 269 44.98 -43.85 -2.96
N ASP A 270 45.82 -43.06 -3.64
CA ASP A 270 45.61 -41.61 -3.81
C ASP A 270 44.30 -41.33 -4.58
N ASN A 271 43.99 -42.17 -5.57
CA ASN A 271 42.74 -42.09 -6.32
C ASN A 271 41.52 -42.39 -5.43
N ALA A 272 41.61 -43.38 -4.52
CA ALA A 272 40.55 -43.67 -3.56
C ALA A 272 40.31 -42.53 -2.57
N GLU A 273 41.36 -41.88 -2.08
CA GLU A 273 41.24 -40.69 -1.23
C GLU A 273 40.57 -39.52 -1.97
N SER A 274 40.95 -39.33 -3.24
CA SER A 274 40.36 -38.28 -4.10
C SER A 274 38.87 -38.52 -4.35
N MET A 275 38.46 -39.78 -4.53
CA MET A 275 37.04 -40.16 -4.64
C MET A 275 36.27 -39.86 -3.36
N HIS A 276 36.84 -40.15 -2.18
CA HIS A 276 36.19 -39.83 -0.91
C HIS A 276 35.93 -38.32 -0.75
N LYS A 277 36.92 -37.48 -1.06
CA LYS A 277 36.77 -36.01 -1.05
C LYS A 277 35.71 -35.52 -2.03
N LEU A 278 35.59 -36.20 -3.18
CA LEU A 278 34.58 -35.87 -4.19
C LEU A 278 33.16 -36.18 -3.70
N VAL A 279 32.94 -37.27 -2.97
CA VAL A 279 31.65 -37.58 -2.33
C VAL A 279 31.29 -36.51 -1.31
N GLU A 280 32.21 -36.17 -0.40
CA GLU A 280 31.98 -35.14 0.64
C GLU A 280 31.63 -33.77 0.00
N THR A 281 32.34 -33.38 -1.06
CA THR A 281 32.06 -32.14 -1.80
C THR A 281 30.70 -32.20 -2.51
N SER A 282 30.31 -33.37 -3.01
CA SER A 282 29.02 -33.59 -3.68
C SER A 282 27.85 -33.50 -2.71
N GLU A 283 27.99 -34.08 -1.51
CA GLU A 283 27.01 -33.97 -0.43
C GLU A 283 26.83 -32.52 0.04
N ALA A 284 27.94 -31.81 0.30
CA ALA A 284 27.88 -30.39 0.68
C ALA A 284 27.25 -29.51 -0.41
N SER A 285 27.46 -29.84 -1.70
CA SER A 285 26.83 -29.16 -2.81
C SER A 285 25.33 -29.44 -2.89
N TYR A 286 24.92 -30.68 -2.61
CA TYR A 286 23.52 -31.07 -2.53
C TYR A 286 22.76 -30.32 -1.42
N GLU A 287 23.36 -30.17 -0.24
CA GLU A 287 22.77 -29.38 0.86
C GLU A 287 22.60 -27.91 0.48
N LYS A 288 23.61 -27.31 -0.16
CA LYS A 288 23.53 -25.92 -0.65
C LYS A 288 22.40 -25.75 -1.67
N MET A 289 22.19 -26.73 -2.55
CA MET A 289 21.09 -26.73 -3.52
C MET A 289 19.72 -26.83 -2.83
N ASN A 290 19.59 -27.65 -1.79
CA ASN A 290 18.37 -27.70 -0.99
C ASN A 290 18.07 -26.35 -0.33
N GLY A 291 19.07 -25.73 0.30
CA GLY A 291 18.92 -24.39 0.88
C GLY A 291 18.59 -23.31 -0.16
N ALA A 292 19.12 -23.42 -1.38
CA ALA A 292 18.76 -22.54 -2.48
C ALA A 292 17.29 -22.73 -2.91
N ASN A 293 16.81 -23.98 -2.97
CA ASN A 293 15.42 -24.29 -3.31
C ASN A 293 14.42 -23.77 -2.26
N GLU A 294 14.77 -23.84 -0.98
CA GLU A 294 13.98 -23.24 0.11
C GLU A 294 13.88 -21.71 -0.06
N LYS A 295 15.01 -21.04 -0.33
CA LYS A 295 15.03 -19.61 -0.58
C LYS A 295 14.18 -19.22 -1.79
N ILE A 296 14.27 -19.96 -2.90
CA ILE A 296 13.42 -19.70 -4.07
C ILE A 296 11.94 -19.89 -3.75
N THR A 297 11.60 -20.89 -2.94
CA THR A 297 10.21 -21.08 -2.50
C THR A 297 9.72 -19.91 -1.65
N HIS A 298 10.58 -19.36 -0.79
CA HIS A 298 10.28 -18.16 -0.03
C HIS A 298 10.09 -16.92 -0.93
N ILE A 299 10.99 -16.70 -1.89
CA ILE A 299 10.90 -15.58 -2.85
C ILE A 299 9.61 -15.70 -3.69
N ASN A 300 9.23 -16.91 -4.10
CA ASN A 300 7.99 -17.15 -4.83
C ASN A 300 6.75 -16.73 -4.04
N ARG A 301 6.72 -17.04 -2.74
CA ARG A 301 5.63 -16.58 -1.87
C ARG A 301 5.60 -15.05 -1.76
N LEU A 302 6.74 -14.41 -1.52
CA LEU A 302 6.84 -12.95 -1.44
C LEU A 302 6.38 -12.27 -2.73
N SER A 303 6.83 -12.75 -3.88
CA SER A 303 6.44 -12.23 -5.20
C SER A 303 4.92 -12.31 -5.45
N LYS A 304 4.26 -13.36 -4.94
CA LYS A 304 2.79 -13.46 -5.00
C LYS A 304 2.10 -12.47 -4.06
N GLU A 305 2.63 -12.29 -2.86
CA GLU A 305 2.13 -11.30 -1.89
C GLU A 305 2.28 -9.89 -2.44
N ASP A 306 3.42 -9.55 -3.05
CA ASP A 306 3.66 -8.25 -3.68
C ASP A 306 2.69 -7.97 -4.83
N THR A 307 2.41 -8.99 -5.66
CA THR A 307 1.40 -8.86 -6.73
C THR A 307 0.01 -8.56 -6.18
N GLU A 308 -0.36 -9.18 -5.06
CA GLU A 308 -1.66 -8.94 -4.43
C GLU A 308 -1.73 -7.57 -3.76
N ASN A 309 -0.67 -7.16 -3.06
CA ASN A 309 -0.55 -5.83 -2.47
C ASN A 309 -0.68 -4.73 -3.54
N SER A 310 -0.07 -4.91 -4.71
CA SER A 310 -0.22 -3.98 -5.83
C SER A 310 -1.67 -3.86 -6.31
N LYS A 311 -2.44 -4.97 -6.39
CA LYS A 311 -3.87 -4.87 -6.73
C LYS A 311 -4.68 -4.09 -5.68
N ILE A 312 -4.38 -4.31 -4.40
CA ILE A 312 -5.02 -3.55 -3.31
C ILE A 312 -4.71 -2.06 -3.45
N ILE A 313 -3.45 -1.71 -3.76
CA ILE A 313 -3.06 -0.32 -4.02
C ILE A 313 -3.87 0.27 -5.19
N ASP A 314 -4.01 -0.46 -6.30
CA ASP A 314 -4.81 0.01 -7.44
C ASP A 314 -6.27 0.29 -7.05
N GLU A 315 -6.89 -0.57 -6.24
CA GLU A 315 -8.25 -0.35 -5.72
C GLU A 315 -8.34 0.87 -4.81
N GLU A 316 -7.37 1.06 -3.91
CA GLU A 316 -7.33 2.24 -3.03
C GLU A 316 -7.10 3.53 -3.81
N VAL A 317 -6.28 3.50 -4.88
CA VAL A 317 -6.09 4.64 -5.76
C VAL A 317 -7.40 5.05 -6.42
N ILE A 318 -8.18 4.09 -6.93
CA ILE A 318 -9.50 4.36 -7.51
C ILE A 318 -10.45 4.95 -6.47
N ARG A 319 -10.48 4.39 -5.24
CA ARG A 319 -11.29 4.92 -4.14
C ARG A 319 -10.91 6.36 -3.78
N ALA A 320 -9.61 6.65 -3.67
CA ALA A 320 -9.11 7.97 -3.31
C ALA A 320 -9.41 9.01 -4.40
N LYS A 321 -9.24 8.67 -5.68
CA LYS A 321 -9.62 9.56 -6.81
C LYS A 321 -11.09 9.96 -6.73
N LYS A 322 -11.97 9.00 -6.47
CA LYS A 322 -13.41 9.26 -6.31
C LYS A 322 -13.71 10.18 -5.13
N LEU A 323 -13.02 10.00 -3.99
CA LEU A 323 -13.20 10.86 -2.81
C LEU A 323 -12.82 12.32 -3.10
N VAL A 324 -11.75 12.54 -3.87
CA VAL A 324 -11.32 13.88 -4.30
C VAL A 324 -12.38 14.52 -5.21
N GLU A 325 -12.94 13.77 -6.15
CA GLU A 325 -14.03 14.26 -7.01
C GLU A 325 -15.28 14.63 -6.19
N GLU A 326 -15.67 13.79 -5.22
CA GLU A 326 -16.81 14.06 -4.33
C GLU A 326 -16.58 15.29 -3.45
N LEU A 327 -15.35 15.50 -2.94
CA LEU A 327 -14.98 16.68 -2.15
C LEU A 327 -15.10 17.98 -2.96
N ASN A 328 -14.53 18.00 -4.17
CA ASN A 328 -14.62 19.13 -5.07
C ASN A 328 -16.07 19.41 -5.50
N GLY A 329 -16.88 18.37 -5.68
CA GLY A 329 -18.30 18.51 -5.95
C GLY A 329 -19.07 19.22 -4.84
N LYS A 330 -18.86 18.81 -3.57
CA LYS A 330 -19.50 19.43 -2.41
C LYS A 330 -19.10 20.89 -2.22
N LEU A 331 -17.82 21.21 -2.41
CA LEU A 331 -17.34 22.58 -2.21
C LEU A 331 -17.92 23.55 -3.25
N ASN A 332 -18.09 23.11 -4.49
CA ASN A 332 -18.79 23.88 -5.51
C ASN A 332 -20.28 24.09 -5.17
N GLU A 333 -20.93 23.11 -4.54
CA GLU A 333 -22.30 23.23 -4.06
C GLU A 333 -22.41 24.26 -2.91
N ASP A 334 -21.51 24.20 -1.94
CA ASP A 334 -21.45 25.16 -0.82
C ASP A 334 -21.27 26.59 -1.34
N MET A 335 -20.39 26.80 -2.33
CA MET A 335 -20.17 28.11 -2.94
C MET A 335 -21.44 28.65 -3.63
N LYS A 336 -22.19 27.77 -4.30
CA LYS A 336 -23.49 28.13 -4.91
C LYS A 336 -24.52 28.52 -3.85
N ILE A 337 -24.58 27.80 -2.73
CA ILE A 337 -25.48 28.10 -1.61
C ILE A 337 -25.16 29.46 -0.99
N ILE A 338 -23.88 29.78 -0.80
CA ILE A 338 -23.46 31.08 -0.27
C ILE A 338 -23.81 32.21 -1.23
N SER A 339 -23.52 32.05 -2.52
CA SER A 339 -23.85 33.07 -3.53
C SER A 339 -25.35 33.38 -3.55
N GLN A 340 -26.20 32.35 -3.47
CA GLN A 340 -27.66 32.51 -3.36
C GLN A 340 -28.08 33.20 -2.05
N SER A 341 -27.45 32.84 -0.93
CA SER A 341 -27.73 33.44 0.38
C SER A 341 -27.35 34.91 0.41
N HIS A 342 -26.20 35.27 -0.18
CA HIS A 342 -25.73 36.64 -0.31
C HIS A 342 -26.73 37.50 -1.11
N GLN A 343 -27.15 37.02 -2.29
CA GLN A 343 -28.17 37.70 -3.10
C GLN A 343 -29.50 37.87 -2.36
N LEU A 344 -29.93 36.87 -1.59
CA LEU A 344 -31.18 36.96 -0.84
C LEU A 344 -31.11 38.02 0.27
N VAL A 345 -30.01 38.07 1.02
CA VAL A 345 -29.81 39.02 2.12
C VAL A 345 -29.62 40.44 1.57
N GLU A 346 -28.90 40.61 0.47
CA GLU A 346 -28.75 41.91 -0.20
C GLU A 346 -30.12 42.44 -0.67
N ASN A 347 -30.94 41.59 -1.31
CA ASN A 347 -32.29 41.94 -1.71
C ASN A 347 -33.19 42.30 -0.51
N LEU A 348 -33.07 41.58 0.60
CA LEU A 348 -33.82 41.87 1.82
C LEU A 348 -33.40 43.22 2.41
N THR A 349 -32.10 43.48 2.50
CA THR A 349 -31.51 44.75 2.95
C THR A 349 -32.03 45.92 2.11
N GLY A 350 -32.01 45.80 0.78
CA GLY A 350 -32.55 46.82 -0.11
C GLY A 350 -34.06 47.07 0.07
N LYS A 351 -34.85 46.01 0.28
CA LYS A 351 -36.29 46.14 0.56
C LYS A 351 -36.56 46.83 1.89
N MET A 352 -35.82 46.51 2.96
CA MET A 352 -35.98 47.16 4.25
C MET A 352 -35.56 48.63 4.22
N GLN A 353 -34.47 48.95 3.52
CA GLN A 353 -34.05 50.33 3.30
C GLN A 353 -35.13 51.13 2.58
N THR A 354 -35.70 50.58 1.50
CA THR A 354 -36.81 51.20 0.77
C THR A 354 -38.05 51.38 1.65
N LEU A 355 -38.38 50.39 2.49
CA LEU A 355 -39.51 50.46 3.40
C LEU A 355 -39.31 51.55 4.46
N LYS A 356 -38.10 51.64 5.05
CA LYS A 356 -37.73 52.69 6.00
C LYS A 356 -37.81 54.08 5.38
N GLU A 357 -37.28 54.27 4.18
CA GLU A 357 -37.38 55.54 3.45
C GLU A 357 -38.83 55.95 3.22
N ARG A 358 -39.68 55.03 2.74
CA ARG A 358 -41.11 55.29 2.55
C ARG A 358 -41.84 55.64 3.83
N LEU A 359 -41.53 54.96 4.94
CA LEU A 359 -42.15 55.22 6.24
C LEU A 359 -41.64 56.51 6.89
N SER A 360 -40.39 56.92 6.64
CA SER A 360 -39.84 58.20 7.10
C SER A 360 -40.34 59.42 6.32
N ALA A 361 -40.83 59.22 5.10
CA ALA A 361 -41.40 60.26 4.25
C ALA A 361 -42.89 60.53 4.55
N ILE A 362 -43.49 59.70 5.40
CA ILE A 362 -44.87 59.75 5.89
C ILE A 362 -44.85 60.32 7.31
#